data_AF-A0A0M3AKG3-F1
#
_entry.id   AF-A0A0M3AKG3-F1
#
_cell.length_a   1.000
_cell.length_b   1.000
_cell.length_c   1.000
_cell.angle_alpha   90.00
_cell.angle_beta   90.00
_cell.angle_gamma   90.00
#
_symmetry.space_group_name_H-M   'P 1'
#
loop_
_entity.id
_entity.type
_entity.pdbx_description
1 polymer ?
#
loop_
_entity_poly.entity_id
_entity_poly.type
_entity_poly.pdbx_seq_one_letter_code
_entity_poly.pdbx_strand_id
1 'polypeptide(L)'
;MKDLHPLFVCVLGSFLLIGCGNKNASTEVLRPDENAALSQRLEPTHRPVLVEAKAIQPFLNQQQLPESDVSGFRDYLHGQSGNRSALLQFREKLQLKPNQILVLGIEKPNQELLLEFPNNPLFASANDLVINHARMLKTPVAGESKGEFETTEQYQQRIQAEQGTLKKATAHLNVELGRLEDALNYLAYPIAINVLSPSTEDSAQYDADRQIMHIQASSTNAAGYYDSTVSKLNLVFSASAKDAEIILGNLRDERDKRNYLGFILSMQQGQLVLEQAILYQHNNNDDRYLRLATINPSQLYLTTRPLNADEPNKALNSEQPYPLKQKLPFQFGLKQYHPPEQQQAEPKLEVRPPTEEEITQLSLNAGASDAEGAL
;
A
#
# COMPACT_ATOMS: atom_id res chain seq x y z
N MET A 1 -7.80 13.71 -75.00
CA MET A 1 -6.34 13.87 -75.22
C MET A 1 -5.69 13.91 -73.85
N LYS A 2 -4.69 13.02 -73.64
CA LYS A 2 -3.53 13.03 -72.71
C LYS A 2 -3.53 14.10 -71.59
N ASP A 3 -3.57 13.67 -70.32
CA ASP A 3 -2.43 13.45 -69.38
C ASP A 3 -2.04 14.77 -68.68
N LEU A 4 -1.94 14.91 -67.34
CA LEU A 4 -1.08 14.17 -66.40
C LEU A 4 -1.56 14.41 -64.93
N HIS A 5 -1.49 13.38 -64.09
CA HIS A 5 -1.58 13.36 -62.59
C HIS A 5 -0.15 13.38 -61.96
N PRO A 6 0.13 13.19 -60.64
CA PRO A 6 -0.60 13.39 -59.35
C PRO A 6 0.31 13.98 -58.22
N LEU A 7 -0.18 14.10 -56.96
CA LEU A 7 0.40 13.47 -55.74
C LEU A 7 -0.37 13.93 -54.46
N PHE A 8 -1.15 13.01 -53.86
CA PHE A 8 -1.04 12.46 -52.47
C PHE A 8 -1.51 13.38 -51.32
N VAL A 9 -2.28 12.98 -50.29
CA VAL A 9 -2.87 11.71 -49.82
C VAL A 9 -3.99 12.01 -48.80
N CYS A 10 -4.97 11.10 -48.73
CA CYS A 10 -6.09 10.84 -47.80
C CYS A 10 -6.03 11.49 -46.39
N VAL A 11 -7.05 12.07 -45.75
CA VAL A 11 -8.51 11.78 -45.58
C VAL A 11 -8.82 10.47 -44.81
N LEU A 12 -9.57 10.65 -43.70
CA LEU A 12 -10.30 9.68 -42.83
C LEU A 12 -9.49 9.03 -41.69
N GLY A 13 -9.96 8.95 -40.44
CA GLY A 13 -11.22 9.33 -39.78
C GLY A 13 -11.05 9.02 -38.27
N SER A 14 -11.37 9.93 -37.36
CA SER A 14 -12.68 10.11 -36.71
C SER A 14 -13.25 8.86 -36.03
N PHE A 15 -13.12 8.87 -34.69
CA PHE A 15 -14.16 8.63 -33.68
C PHE A 15 -15.08 7.39 -33.74
N LEU A 16 -15.13 6.73 -32.57
CA LEU A 16 -16.30 6.13 -31.91
C LEU A 16 -16.89 4.85 -32.54
N LEU A 17 -16.46 3.71 -32.00
CA LEU A 17 -17.34 2.55 -31.89
C LEU A 17 -18.16 2.66 -30.61
N ILE A 18 -19.35 3.25 -30.74
CA ILE A 18 -20.49 3.00 -29.85
C ILE A 18 -21.12 1.69 -30.32
N GLY A 19 -20.92 0.62 -29.56
CA GLY A 19 -21.65 -0.63 -29.75
C GLY A 19 -22.97 -0.59 -28.99
N CYS A 20 -24.05 -0.16 -29.66
CA CYS A 20 -25.40 -0.59 -29.28
C CYS A 20 -25.59 -2.03 -29.79
N GLY A 21 -25.41 -3.00 -28.90
CA GLY A 21 -25.64 -4.43 -29.17
C GLY A 21 -26.89 -4.93 -28.46
N ASN A 22 -27.79 -5.51 -29.25
CA ASN A 22 -29.12 -5.99 -28.91
C ASN A 22 -29.12 -7.09 -27.84
N LYS A 23 -30.17 -7.15 -27.02
CA LYS A 23 -30.37 -8.21 -26.02
C LYS A 23 -30.56 -9.57 -26.73
N ASN A 24 -29.92 -10.60 -26.16
CA ASN A 24 -30.04 -12.03 -26.48
C ASN A 24 -29.27 -12.53 -27.72
N ALA A 25 -27.99 -12.84 -27.55
CA ALA A 25 -27.37 -14.07 -28.04
C ALA A 25 -25.89 -14.13 -27.62
N SER A 26 -25.50 -15.27 -27.04
CA SER A 26 -24.14 -15.80 -26.97
C SER A 26 -23.15 -15.12 -26.01
N THR A 27 -22.87 -15.86 -24.94
CA THR A 27 -21.74 -15.72 -24.02
C THR A 27 -20.40 -15.89 -24.74
N GLU A 28 -19.81 -14.80 -25.19
CA GLU A 28 -18.35 -14.68 -25.30
C GLU A 28 -17.94 -13.45 -24.50
N VAL A 29 -17.55 -13.68 -23.26
CA VAL A 29 -16.87 -12.68 -22.43
C VAL A 29 -15.50 -12.48 -23.07
N LEU A 30 -15.37 -11.48 -23.92
CA LEU A 30 -14.08 -10.94 -24.38
C LEU A 30 -13.31 -10.48 -23.13
N ARG A 31 -12.47 -11.36 -22.59
CA ARG A 31 -11.43 -10.97 -21.63
C ARG A 31 -10.49 -10.02 -22.37
N PRO A 32 -10.20 -8.82 -21.83
CA PRO A 32 -9.18 -7.96 -22.41
C PRO A 32 -7.86 -8.74 -22.53
N ASP A 33 -7.20 -8.64 -23.69
CA ASP A 33 -5.86 -9.20 -23.91
C ASP A 33 -4.94 -8.71 -22.78
N GLU A 34 -4.42 -9.64 -21.98
CA GLU A 34 -3.56 -9.32 -20.84
C GLU A 34 -2.31 -8.53 -21.27
N ASN A 35 -1.90 -8.64 -22.54
CA ASN A 35 -0.81 -7.86 -23.13
C ASN A 35 -1.19 -6.40 -23.40
N ALA A 36 -2.43 -6.13 -23.79
CA ALA A 36 -2.96 -4.77 -23.93
C ALA A 36 -3.11 -4.12 -22.55
N ALA A 37 -3.53 -4.90 -21.55
CA ALA A 37 -3.54 -4.45 -20.15
C ALA A 37 -2.11 -4.18 -19.65
N LEU A 38 -1.12 -5.06 -19.93
CA LEU A 38 0.30 -4.85 -19.61
C LEU A 38 0.88 -3.57 -20.22
N SER A 39 0.47 -3.19 -21.43
CA SER A 39 0.95 -1.99 -22.10
C SER A 39 0.42 -0.69 -21.45
N GLN A 40 -0.84 -0.68 -21.02
CA GLN A 40 -1.39 0.44 -20.22
C GLN A 40 -0.81 0.52 -18.80
N ARG A 41 -0.22 -0.58 -18.29
CA ARG A 41 0.40 -0.68 -16.95
C ARG A 41 1.80 -0.08 -16.86
N LEU A 42 2.39 0.33 -17.99
CA LEU A 42 3.81 0.70 -18.12
C LEU A 42 4.05 2.16 -18.51
N GLU A 43 3.02 3.03 -18.45
CA GLU A 43 3.19 4.44 -18.79
C GLU A 43 4.31 5.07 -17.92
N PRO A 44 5.41 5.56 -18.53
CA PRO A 44 6.54 6.07 -17.79
C PRO A 44 6.10 7.28 -16.98
N THR A 45 6.18 7.18 -15.65
CA THR A 45 6.05 8.38 -14.84
C THR A 45 7.40 9.10 -14.87
N HIS A 46 7.43 10.42 -15.02
CA HIS A 46 8.66 11.22 -15.00
C HIS A 46 9.33 11.27 -13.61
N ARG A 47 9.13 10.23 -12.80
CA ARG A 47 9.56 10.12 -11.42
C ARG A 47 10.89 9.39 -11.33
N PRO A 48 11.67 9.62 -10.26
CA PRO A 48 12.95 8.96 -10.07
C PRO A 48 12.86 7.43 -10.15
N VAL A 49 13.77 6.82 -10.89
CA VAL A 49 13.96 5.37 -10.93
C VAL A 49 14.75 4.94 -9.69
N LEU A 50 14.23 3.93 -8.98
CA LEU A 50 14.86 3.33 -7.80
C LEU A 50 15.60 2.04 -8.17
N VAL A 51 15.03 1.24 -9.07
CA VAL A 51 15.67 0.04 -9.63
C VAL A 51 15.47 0.01 -11.13
N GLU A 52 16.59 -0.05 -11.85
CA GLU A 52 16.63 -0.16 -13.31
C GLU A 52 16.11 -1.51 -13.79
N ALA A 53 15.38 -1.51 -14.89
CA ALA A 53 14.76 -2.70 -15.47
C ALA A 53 15.77 -3.85 -15.67
N LYS A 54 16.99 -3.53 -16.14
CA LYS A 54 18.06 -4.51 -16.37
C LYS A 54 18.51 -5.27 -15.12
N ALA A 55 18.31 -4.67 -13.94
CA ALA A 55 18.72 -5.26 -12.66
C ALA A 55 17.62 -6.15 -12.05
N ILE A 56 16.39 -6.07 -12.57
CA ILE A 56 15.24 -6.86 -12.09
C ILE A 56 15.17 -8.16 -12.87
N GLN A 57 15.44 -9.26 -12.19
CA GLN A 57 15.34 -10.62 -12.75
C GLN A 57 13.96 -11.23 -12.47
N PRO A 58 13.38 -11.98 -13.41
CA PRO A 58 12.15 -12.74 -13.13
C PRO A 58 12.35 -13.75 -11.98
N PHE A 59 11.26 -14.26 -11.43
CA PHE A 59 11.31 -15.41 -10.53
C PHE A 59 11.75 -16.66 -11.31
N LEU A 60 12.44 -17.58 -10.63
CA LEU A 60 12.84 -18.86 -11.22
C LEU A 60 11.63 -19.78 -11.42
N ASN A 61 10.67 -19.74 -10.50
CA ASN A 61 9.35 -20.32 -10.66
C ASN A 61 8.30 -19.44 -9.96
N GLN A 62 7.04 -19.53 -10.38
CA GLN A 62 5.96 -18.72 -9.79
C GLN A 62 5.55 -19.20 -8.40
N GLN A 63 5.91 -20.43 -8.01
CA GLN A 63 5.61 -21.01 -6.69
C GLN A 63 6.38 -20.32 -5.54
N GLN A 64 7.36 -19.47 -5.87
CA GLN A 64 8.15 -18.68 -4.92
C GLN A 64 7.54 -17.29 -4.65
N LEU A 65 6.40 -16.95 -5.26
CA LEU A 65 5.71 -15.70 -4.99
C LEU A 65 5.08 -15.74 -3.58
N PRO A 66 5.31 -14.73 -2.73
CA PRO A 66 4.42 -14.48 -1.60
C PRO A 66 3.07 -14.03 -2.18
N GLU A 67 2.17 -15.00 -2.38
CA GLU A 67 0.99 -14.84 -3.23
C GLU A 67 -0.01 -13.79 -2.71
N SER A 68 -0.16 -13.61 -1.39
CA SER A 68 -1.19 -12.71 -0.84
C SER A 68 -0.92 -11.24 -1.14
N ASP A 69 0.30 -10.76 -0.91
CA ASP A 69 0.56 -9.33 -0.87
C ASP A 69 0.83 -8.77 -2.27
N VAL A 70 1.52 -9.54 -3.13
CA VAL A 70 1.81 -9.11 -4.50
C VAL A 70 0.54 -9.10 -5.36
N SER A 71 -0.34 -10.09 -5.20
CA SER A 71 -1.62 -10.14 -5.91
C SER A 71 -2.58 -9.05 -5.42
N GLY A 72 -2.73 -8.89 -4.11
CA GLY A 72 -3.55 -7.83 -3.53
C GLY A 72 -3.05 -6.42 -3.91
N PHE A 73 -1.73 -6.23 -4.00
CA PHE A 73 -1.16 -4.99 -4.49
C PHE A 73 -1.45 -4.77 -5.97
N ARG A 74 -1.27 -5.79 -6.83
CA ARG A 74 -1.64 -5.70 -8.26
C ARG A 74 -3.11 -5.27 -8.43
N ASP A 75 -4.00 -5.86 -7.65
CA ASP A 75 -5.43 -5.54 -7.73
C ASP A 75 -5.72 -4.11 -7.26
N TYR A 76 -5.07 -3.65 -6.17
CA TYR A 76 -5.09 -2.24 -5.75
C TYR A 76 -4.61 -1.28 -6.84
N LEU A 77 -3.60 -1.67 -7.62
CA LEU A 77 -3.05 -0.86 -8.70
C LEU A 77 -3.97 -0.75 -9.92
N HIS A 78 -4.79 -1.76 -10.16
CA HIS A 78 -5.75 -1.83 -11.29
C HIS A 78 -7.16 -1.37 -10.94
N GLY A 79 -7.43 -1.10 -9.67
CA GLY A 79 -8.68 -0.47 -9.25
C GLY A 79 -8.90 0.84 -10.03
N GLN A 80 -9.98 0.87 -10.83
CA GLN A 80 -10.38 2.05 -11.61
C GLN A 80 -11.01 3.15 -10.73
N SER A 81 -11.46 2.77 -9.54
CA SER A 81 -12.03 3.61 -8.49
C SER A 81 -11.45 3.22 -7.13
N GLY A 82 -11.68 4.04 -6.10
CA GLY A 82 -11.17 3.80 -4.75
C GLY A 82 -9.90 4.59 -4.41
N ASN A 83 -9.30 4.22 -3.29
CA ASN A 83 -8.21 4.95 -2.62
C ASN A 83 -7.04 5.36 -3.53
N ARG A 84 -6.62 4.50 -4.48
CA ARG A 84 -5.51 4.84 -5.38
C ARG A 84 -5.82 6.01 -6.31
N SER A 85 -6.98 5.98 -6.96
CA SER A 85 -7.41 7.06 -7.86
C SER A 85 -7.59 8.37 -7.11
N ALA A 86 -8.20 8.29 -5.91
CA ALA A 86 -8.33 9.42 -5.00
C ALA A 86 -6.98 10.01 -4.58
N LEU A 87 -6.00 9.16 -4.25
CA LEU A 87 -4.65 9.57 -3.87
C LEU A 87 -3.93 10.29 -5.02
N LEU A 88 -4.04 9.79 -6.25
CA LEU A 88 -3.45 10.43 -7.43
C LEU A 88 -4.03 11.82 -7.67
N GLN A 89 -5.36 11.96 -7.64
CA GLN A 89 -6.02 13.26 -7.76
C GLN A 89 -5.63 14.22 -6.64
N PHE A 90 -5.51 13.71 -5.41
CA PHE A 90 -5.11 14.53 -4.28
C PHE A 90 -3.68 15.01 -4.40
N ARG A 91 -2.77 14.13 -4.81
CA ARG A 91 -1.38 14.48 -5.12
C ARG A 91 -1.29 15.59 -6.17
N GLU A 92 -2.07 15.50 -7.25
CA GLU A 92 -2.10 16.53 -8.30
C GLU A 92 -2.55 17.89 -7.74
N LYS A 93 -3.60 17.92 -6.90
CA LYS A 93 -4.06 19.14 -6.22
C LYS A 93 -2.99 19.73 -5.30
N LEU A 94 -2.17 18.89 -4.68
CA LEU A 94 -1.05 19.32 -3.83
C LEU A 94 0.16 19.80 -4.64
N GLN A 95 0.18 19.60 -5.97
CA GLN A 95 1.27 20.00 -6.86
C GLN A 95 2.64 19.47 -6.41
N LEU A 96 2.68 18.22 -5.93
CA LEU A 96 3.91 17.61 -5.42
C LEU A 96 4.96 17.44 -6.52
N LYS A 97 6.22 17.73 -6.19
CA LYS A 97 7.35 17.56 -7.10
C LYS A 97 7.53 16.09 -7.50
N PRO A 98 8.15 15.78 -8.66
CA PRO A 98 8.36 14.40 -9.10
C PRO A 98 9.14 13.53 -8.12
N ASN A 99 10.03 14.13 -7.32
CA ASN A 99 10.82 13.44 -6.29
C ASN A 99 10.14 13.40 -4.91
N GLN A 100 8.93 13.93 -4.77
CA GLN A 100 8.16 13.86 -3.52
C GLN A 100 7.14 12.72 -3.59
N ILE A 101 6.81 12.15 -2.44
CA ILE A 101 5.74 11.17 -2.26
C ILE A 101 4.82 11.62 -1.13
N LEU A 102 3.56 11.19 -1.21
CA LEU A 102 2.51 11.40 -0.23
C LEU A 102 2.19 10.05 0.42
N VAL A 103 2.35 9.95 1.73
CA VAL A 103 2.03 8.73 2.49
C VAL A 103 0.92 9.07 3.48
N LEU A 104 -0.26 8.52 3.21
CA LEU A 104 -1.50 8.69 3.97
C LEU A 104 -1.93 7.38 4.64
N GLY A 105 -1.66 6.26 3.97
CA GLY A 105 -2.23 4.96 4.31
C GLY A 105 -3.66 4.79 3.79
N ILE A 106 -4.16 3.56 3.86
CA ILE A 106 -5.54 3.19 3.51
C ILE A 106 -6.12 2.31 4.62
N GLU A 107 -7.41 2.37 4.91
CA GLU A 107 -8.02 1.50 5.92
C GLU A 107 -8.25 0.08 5.34
N LYS A 108 -7.36 -0.88 5.65
CA LYS A 108 -7.59 -2.33 5.42
C LYS A 108 -7.04 -3.16 6.60
N PRO A 109 -7.45 -4.43 6.74
CA PRO A 109 -6.85 -5.32 7.74
C PRO A 109 -5.35 -5.58 7.49
N ASN A 110 -4.63 -6.00 8.55
CA ASN A 110 -3.24 -6.48 8.50
C ASN A 110 -2.24 -5.48 7.89
N GLN A 111 -2.25 -4.25 8.40
CA GLN A 111 -1.35 -3.19 7.95
C GLN A 111 -0.44 -2.69 9.06
N GLU A 112 0.68 -2.12 8.63
CA GLU A 112 1.61 -1.42 9.50
C GLU A 112 1.05 -0.06 9.91
N LEU A 113 1.09 0.30 11.19
CA LEU A 113 0.64 1.62 11.64
C LEU A 113 1.55 2.71 11.08
N LEU A 114 1.00 3.64 10.29
CA LEU A 114 1.83 4.72 9.70
C LEU A 114 2.51 5.58 10.76
N LEU A 115 1.86 5.81 11.90
CA LEU A 115 2.44 6.56 13.03
C LEU A 115 3.64 5.89 13.70
N GLU A 116 3.95 4.64 13.34
CA GLU A 116 5.09 3.88 13.87
C GLU A 116 6.12 3.56 12.79
N PHE A 117 6.06 4.18 11.59
CA PHE A 117 6.96 3.85 10.48
C PHE A 117 8.47 3.90 10.81
N PRO A 118 8.97 4.68 11.80
CA PRO A 118 10.38 4.58 12.19
C PRO A 118 10.77 3.26 12.85
N ASN A 119 9.79 2.51 13.37
CA ASN A 119 9.96 1.32 14.21
C ASN A 119 9.37 0.04 13.65
N ASN A 120 8.62 0.14 12.57
CA ASN A 120 7.98 -0.99 11.92
C ASN A 120 8.62 -1.26 10.54
N PRO A 121 8.36 -2.42 9.92
CA PRO A 121 9.03 -2.82 8.69
C PRO A 121 8.47 -2.13 7.43
N LEU A 122 7.60 -1.12 7.53
CA LEU A 122 6.87 -0.54 6.40
C LEU A 122 7.74 -0.23 5.18
N PHE A 123 8.93 0.36 5.37
CA PHE A 123 9.83 0.69 4.26
C PHE A 123 10.48 -0.54 3.63
N ALA A 124 10.87 -1.53 4.44
CA ALA A 124 11.40 -2.79 3.94
C ALA A 124 10.33 -3.56 3.17
N SER A 125 9.15 -3.72 3.76
CA SER A 125 7.99 -4.39 3.14
C SER A 125 7.57 -3.70 1.83
N ALA A 126 7.54 -2.37 1.79
CA ALA A 126 7.22 -1.64 0.55
C ALA A 126 8.29 -1.82 -0.53
N ASN A 127 9.58 -1.82 -0.16
CA ASN A 127 10.69 -2.07 -1.08
C ASN A 127 10.60 -3.47 -1.70
N ASP A 128 10.37 -4.49 -0.86
CA ASP A 128 10.25 -5.87 -1.30
C ASP A 128 9.00 -6.07 -2.16
N LEU A 129 7.87 -5.47 -1.79
CA LEU A 129 6.62 -5.55 -2.54
C LEU A 129 6.74 -4.99 -3.96
N VAL A 130 7.32 -3.79 -4.14
CA VAL A 130 7.44 -3.18 -5.48
C VAL A 130 8.42 -3.95 -6.37
N ILE A 131 9.51 -4.46 -5.79
CA ILE A 131 10.48 -5.28 -6.53
C ILE A 131 9.82 -6.61 -6.90
N ASN A 132 9.19 -7.30 -5.96
CA ASN A 132 8.47 -8.56 -6.20
C ASN A 132 7.38 -8.39 -7.26
N HIS A 133 6.61 -7.31 -7.22
CA HIS A 133 5.62 -7.00 -8.25
C HIS A 133 6.28 -6.82 -9.63
N ALA A 134 7.40 -6.12 -9.73
CA ALA A 134 8.13 -5.97 -11.00
C ALA A 134 8.72 -7.31 -11.49
N ARG A 135 9.26 -8.13 -10.59
CA ARG A 135 9.75 -9.49 -10.91
C ARG A 135 8.61 -10.38 -11.40
N MET A 136 7.44 -10.32 -10.76
CA MET A 136 6.24 -11.07 -11.15
C MET A 136 5.84 -10.72 -12.58
N LEU A 137 5.77 -9.43 -12.92
CA LEU A 137 5.43 -9.00 -14.27
C LEU A 137 6.44 -9.49 -15.33
N LYS A 138 7.72 -9.69 -14.95
CA LYS A 138 8.75 -10.25 -15.84
C LYS A 138 8.75 -11.77 -15.91
N THR A 139 8.07 -12.43 -14.98
CA THR A 139 8.08 -13.89 -14.87
C THR A 139 7.07 -14.45 -15.86
N PRO A 140 7.48 -15.32 -16.80
CA PRO A 140 6.54 -16.00 -17.66
C PRO A 140 5.47 -16.70 -16.82
N VAL A 141 4.20 -16.47 -17.18
CA VAL A 141 3.11 -17.30 -16.66
C VAL A 141 3.40 -18.74 -17.08
N ALA A 142 3.26 -19.68 -16.16
CA ALA A 142 3.32 -21.09 -16.52
C ALA A 142 2.29 -21.32 -17.64
N GLY A 143 2.79 -21.51 -18.86
CA GLY A 143 1.95 -21.53 -20.06
C GLY A 143 0.91 -22.63 -19.96
N GLU A 144 -0.24 -22.40 -20.59
CA GLU A 144 -1.24 -23.45 -20.78
C GLU A 144 -0.57 -24.71 -21.30
N SER A 145 -0.87 -25.85 -20.67
CA SER A 145 -0.36 -27.15 -21.07
C SER A 145 -0.57 -27.35 -22.57
N LYS A 146 0.36 -28.06 -23.21
CA LYS A 146 0.28 -28.43 -24.63
C LYS A 146 -1.16 -28.81 -25.00
N GLY A 147 -1.73 -28.11 -25.97
CA GLY A 147 -3.11 -28.34 -26.39
C GLY A 147 -3.28 -29.76 -26.94
N GLU A 148 -4.49 -30.33 -26.79
CA GLU A 148 -4.79 -31.71 -27.22
C GLU A 148 -4.45 -31.97 -28.70
N PHE A 149 -4.61 -30.95 -29.54
CA PHE A 149 -4.35 -30.99 -30.98
C PHE A 149 -3.06 -30.26 -31.41
N GLU A 150 -2.28 -29.78 -30.46
CA GLU A 150 -1.02 -29.06 -30.71
C GLU A 150 0.12 -30.07 -30.92
N THR A 151 0.97 -29.88 -31.92
CA THR A 151 2.23 -30.66 -32.04
C THR A 151 3.25 -30.19 -31.00
N THR A 152 4.26 -30.99 -30.71
CA THR A 152 5.31 -30.59 -29.75
C THR A 152 6.10 -29.38 -30.27
N GLU A 153 6.35 -29.32 -31.57
CA GLU A 153 7.02 -28.20 -32.23
C GLU A 153 6.18 -26.92 -32.17
N GLN A 154 4.87 -27.01 -32.43
CA GLN A 154 3.95 -25.87 -32.31
C GLN A 154 3.89 -25.35 -30.88
N TYR A 155 3.81 -26.25 -29.90
CA TYR A 155 3.86 -25.90 -28.49
C TYR A 155 5.14 -25.14 -28.13
N GLN A 156 6.30 -25.65 -28.54
CA GLN A 156 7.57 -24.98 -28.28
C GLN A 156 7.65 -23.60 -28.95
N GLN A 157 7.17 -23.46 -30.18
CA GLN A 157 7.14 -22.18 -30.89
C GLN A 157 6.21 -21.18 -30.19
N ARG A 158 5.03 -21.62 -29.76
CA ARG A 158 4.08 -20.78 -29.02
C ARG A 158 4.68 -20.27 -27.71
N ILE A 159 5.24 -21.16 -26.89
CA ILE A 159 5.88 -20.78 -25.63
C ILE A 159 7.05 -19.80 -25.87
N GLN A 160 7.89 -20.03 -26.88
CA GLN A 160 8.98 -19.11 -27.23
C GLN A 160 8.46 -17.74 -27.69
N ALA A 161 7.38 -17.71 -28.47
CA ALA A 161 6.75 -16.46 -28.93
C ALA A 161 6.12 -15.68 -27.77
N GLU A 162 5.42 -16.36 -26.86
CA GLU A 162 4.85 -15.77 -25.64
C GLU A 162 5.94 -15.19 -24.74
N GLN A 163 7.01 -15.95 -24.47
CA GLN A 163 8.17 -15.48 -23.70
C GLN A 163 8.87 -14.29 -24.38
N GLY A 164 9.03 -14.33 -25.70
CA GLY A 164 9.60 -13.23 -26.48
C GLY A 164 8.75 -11.97 -26.42
N THR A 165 7.44 -12.12 -26.43
CA THR A 165 6.47 -11.01 -26.31
C THR A 165 6.52 -10.39 -24.92
N LEU A 166 6.48 -11.22 -23.87
CA LEU A 166 6.61 -10.75 -22.48
C LEU A 166 7.93 -10.02 -22.23
N LYS A 167 9.04 -10.58 -22.73
CA LYS A 167 10.37 -9.97 -22.60
C LYS A 167 10.44 -8.59 -23.25
N LYS A 168 9.80 -8.42 -24.42
CA LYS A 168 9.70 -7.12 -25.10
C LYS A 168 8.83 -6.15 -24.32
N ALA A 169 7.65 -6.59 -23.88
CA ALA A 169 6.70 -5.77 -23.12
C ALA A 169 7.31 -5.26 -21.81
N THR A 170 8.13 -6.07 -21.13
CA THR A 170 8.68 -5.75 -19.80
C THR A 170 10.13 -5.26 -19.83
N ALA A 171 10.71 -5.05 -21.02
CA ALA A 171 12.11 -4.66 -21.18
C ALA A 171 12.48 -3.37 -20.45
N HIS A 172 11.52 -2.43 -20.36
CA HIS A 172 11.69 -1.11 -19.75
C HIS A 172 10.99 -0.97 -18.39
N LEU A 173 10.52 -2.09 -17.80
CA LEU A 173 9.86 -2.07 -16.50
C LEU A 173 10.87 -1.76 -15.39
N ASN A 174 10.90 -0.49 -14.99
CA ASN A 174 11.64 0.02 -13.84
C ASN A 174 10.79 -0.07 -12.56
N VAL A 175 11.45 -0.07 -11.40
CA VAL A 175 10.80 0.32 -10.14
C VAL A 175 11.00 1.82 -9.95
N GLU A 176 9.92 2.59 -10.13
CA GLU A 176 9.91 4.04 -9.99
C GLU A 176 9.36 4.48 -8.62
N LEU A 177 9.69 5.71 -8.22
CA LEU A 177 9.22 6.30 -6.96
C LEU A 177 7.69 6.33 -6.83
N GLY A 178 6.96 6.45 -7.95
CA GLY A 178 5.50 6.39 -7.93
C GLY A 178 4.96 5.02 -7.50
N ARG A 179 5.63 3.93 -7.89
CA ARG A 179 5.28 2.57 -7.40
C ARG A 179 5.56 2.40 -5.92
N LEU A 180 6.65 3.01 -5.43
CA LEU A 180 6.95 3.01 -4.00
C LEU A 180 5.89 3.78 -3.21
N GLU A 181 5.43 4.94 -3.69
CA GLU A 181 4.31 5.69 -3.10
C GLU A 181 3.04 4.83 -3.02
N ASP A 182 2.68 4.15 -4.11
CA ASP A 182 1.54 3.22 -4.16
C ASP A 182 1.69 2.10 -3.10
N ALA A 183 2.86 1.48 -2.99
CA ALA A 183 3.10 0.39 -2.03
C ALA A 183 3.08 0.83 -0.57
N LEU A 184 3.68 2.00 -0.27
CA LEU A 184 3.66 2.57 1.09
C LEU A 184 2.23 2.84 1.55
N ASN A 185 1.39 3.43 0.69
CA ASN A 185 -0.01 3.67 1.02
C ASN A 185 -0.81 2.37 1.11
N TYR A 186 -0.51 1.39 0.26
CA TYR A 186 -1.15 0.08 0.33
C TYR A 186 -0.86 -0.65 1.64
N LEU A 187 0.38 -0.58 2.15
CA LEU A 187 0.80 -1.31 3.35
C LEU A 187 0.53 -0.57 4.67
N ALA A 188 0.35 0.75 4.63
CA ALA A 188 0.21 1.55 5.84
C ALA A 188 -1.25 1.78 6.25
N TYR A 189 -1.55 1.61 7.54
CA TYR A 189 -2.81 2.01 8.16
C TYR A 189 -2.77 3.53 8.47
N PRO A 190 -3.82 4.29 8.14
CA PRO A 190 -3.80 5.75 8.26
C PRO A 190 -3.79 6.23 9.72
N ILE A 191 -3.29 7.45 9.92
CA ILE A 191 -3.25 8.09 11.24
C ILE A 191 -4.54 8.88 11.43
N ALA A 192 -5.54 8.27 12.05
CA ALA A 192 -6.78 8.96 12.40
C ALA A 192 -6.55 9.97 13.52
N ILE A 193 -7.30 11.08 13.47
CA ILE A 193 -7.34 12.11 14.52
C ILE A 193 -8.79 12.30 14.94
N ASN A 194 -9.09 11.97 16.18
CA ASN A 194 -10.42 12.07 16.76
C ASN A 194 -10.41 12.83 18.10
N VAL A 195 -10.20 14.15 18.03
CA VAL A 195 -10.10 15.02 19.21
C VAL A 195 -11.39 15.14 20.04
N LEU A 196 -12.52 14.62 19.52
CA LEU A 196 -13.81 14.64 20.22
C LEU A 196 -14.11 13.30 20.91
N SER A 197 -13.36 12.24 20.60
CA SER A 197 -13.61 10.94 21.20
C SER A 197 -13.04 10.88 22.62
N PRO A 198 -13.88 10.60 23.64
CA PRO A 198 -13.41 10.49 25.02
C PRO A 198 -12.55 9.25 25.25
N SER A 199 -12.55 8.29 24.32
CA SER A 199 -11.78 7.04 24.42
C SER A 199 -10.38 7.11 23.78
N THR A 200 -10.05 8.19 23.08
CA THR A 200 -8.74 8.38 22.45
C THR A 200 -7.89 9.37 23.24
N GLU A 201 -6.57 9.26 23.15
CA GLU A 201 -5.64 10.28 23.68
C GLU A 201 -5.40 11.43 22.70
N ASP A 202 -6.25 11.56 21.69
CA ASP A 202 -6.11 12.56 20.65
C ASP A 202 -6.43 13.95 21.18
N SER A 203 -5.64 14.94 20.79
CA SER A 203 -5.85 16.31 21.24
C SER A 203 -5.40 17.31 20.19
N ALA A 204 -5.99 18.50 20.22
CA ALA A 204 -5.56 19.64 19.44
C ALA A 204 -5.69 20.92 20.25
N GLN A 205 -4.57 21.59 20.47
CA GLN A 205 -4.43 22.77 21.33
C GLN A 205 -3.61 23.85 20.62
N TYR A 206 -3.92 25.11 20.94
CA TYR A 206 -3.20 26.27 20.41
C TYR A 206 -2.80 27.19 21.57
N ASP A 207 -1.51 27.51 21.64
CA ASP A 207 -0.95 28.51 22.53
C ASP A 207 -0.90 29.85 21.78
N ALA A 208 -1.78 30.78 22.16
CA ALA A 208 -1.90 32.07 21.50
C ALA A 208 -0.72 33.00 21.78
N ASP A 209 -0.10 32.89 22.95
CA ASP A 209 1.04 33.73 23.35
C ASP A 209 2.30 33.35 22.58
N ARG A 210 2.48 32.05 22.31
CA ARG A 210 3.62 31.52 21.57
C ARG A 210 3.35 31.31 20.08
N GLN A 211 2.08 31.36 19.66
CA GLN A 211 1.63 31.04 18.30
C GLN A 211 2.02 29.62 17.87
N ILE A 212 1.83 28.66 18.78
CA ILE A 212 2.20 27.25 18.59
C ILE A 212 0.96 26.37 18.65
N MET A 213 0.84 25.47 17.69
CA MET A 213 -0.18 24.43 17.63
C MET A 213 0.43 23.09 18.08
N HIS A 214 -0.31 22.36 18.90
CA HIS A 214 -0.01 21.00 19.34
C HIS A 214 -1.14 20.07 18.90
N ILE A 215 -0.81 19.02 18.14
CA ILE A 215 -1.74 17.97 17.73
C ILE A 215 -1.20 16.62 18.17
N GLN A 216 -2.08 15.81 18.75
CA GLN A 216 -1.79 14.45 19.17
C GLN A 216 -2.75 13.49 18.47
N ALA A 217 -2.19 12.41 17.95
CA ALA A 217 -2.94 11.31 17.34
C ALA A 217 -2.44 10.00 17.95
N SER A 218 -3.37 9.17 18.41
CA SER A 218 -3.10 7.96 19.17
C SER A 218 -3.65 6.73 18.47
N SER A 219 -2.96 5.61 18.68
CA SER A 219 -3.42 4.28 18.30
C SER A 219 -3.15 3.33 19.46
N THR A 220 -4.09 2.42 19.68
CA THR A 220 -3.98 1.39 20.70
C THR A 220 -3.78 0.05 20.00
N ASN A 221 -2.66 -0.60 20.29
CA ASN A 221 -2.46 -2.00 19.93
C ASN A 221 -2.97 -2.86 21.08
N ALA A 222 -4.12 -3.51 20.88
CA ALA A 222 -4.73 -4.41 21.86
C ALA A 222 -4.36 -5.86 21.52
N ALA A 223 -3.28 -6.35 22.14
CA ALA A 223 -2.86 -7.75 22.03
C ALA A 223 -3.33 -8.55 23.24
N GLY A 224 -2.65 -8.38 24.39
CA GLY A 224 -2.97 -9.02 25.67
C GLY A 224 -2.88 -8.03 26.84
N TYR A 225 -3.25 -8.46 28.06
CA TYR A 225 -3.29 -7.56 29.23
C TYR A 225 -1.93 -6.89 29.52
N TYR A 226 -0.82 -7.59 29.33
CA TYR A 226 0.52 -7.04 29.55
C TYR A 226 1.21 -6.50 28.29
N ASP A 227 0.73 -6.87 27.10
CA ASP A 227 1.35 -6.52 25.81
C ASP A 227 0.65 -5.38 25.07
N SER A 228 -0.49 -4.92 25.60
CA SER A 228 -1.23 -3.82 25.00
C SER A 228 -0.49 -2.50 25.21
N THR A 229 -0.34 -1.73 24.14
CA THR A 229 0.38 -0.45 24.15
C THR A 229 -0.48 0.64 23.52
N VAL A 230 -0.23 1.88 23.97
CA VAL A 230 -0.75 3.10 23.35
C VAL A 230 0.43 3.84 22.76
N SER A 231 0.37 4.06 21.45
CA SER A 231 1.33 4.84 20.69
C SER A 231 0.70 6.17 20.32
N LYS A 232 1.36 7.27 20.68
CA LYS A 232 0.88 8.63 20.46
C LYS A 232 1.92 9.43 19.69
N LEU A 233 1.52 9.89 18.51
CA LEU A 233 2.30 10.79 17.69
C LEU A 233 2.00 12.23 18.11
N ASN A 234 3.05 12.98 18.45
CA ASN A 234 2.97 14.36 18.89
C ASN A 234 3.55 15.27 17.80
N LEU A 235 2.72 16.16 17.27
CA LEU A 235 3.07 17.13 16.24
C LEU A 235 3.00 18.54 16.80
N VAL A 236 4.11 19.28 16.71
CA VAL A 236 4.23 20.67 17.14
C VAL A 236 4.68 21.54 15.97
N PHE A 237 4.01 22.68 15.77
CA PHE A 237 4.34 23.62 14.71
C PHE A 237 3.83 25.04 15.00
N SER A 238 4.47 26.04 14.40
CA SER A 238 3.99 27.42 14.45
C SER A 238 2.79 27.62 13.55
N ALA A 239 1.77 28.34 14.03
CA ALA A 239 0.56 28.68 13.28
C ALA A 239 0.09 30.09 13.65
N SER A 240 -0.41 30.84 12.66
CA SER A 240 -1.10 32.10 12.98
C SER A 240 -2.41 31.82 13.71
N ALA A 241 -2.92 32.78 14.48
CA ALA A 241 -4.21 32.63 15.17
C ALA A 241 -5.35 32.25 14.20
N LYS A 242 -5.35 32.84 13.00
CA LYS A 242 -6.32 32.55 11.95
C LYS A 242 -6.20 31.11 11.44
N ASP A 243 -4.97 30.64 11.18
CA ASP A 243 -4.77 29.26 10.71
C ASP A 243 -5.14 28.25 11.80
N ALA A 244 -4.78 28.54 13.06
CA ALA A 244 -5.14 27.71 14.20
C ALA A 244 -6.66 27.62 14.40
N GLU A 245 -7.39 28.73 14.28
CA GLU A 245 -8.85 28.76 14.33
C GLU A 245 -9.47 27.85 13.24
N ILE A 246 -8.98 27.95 12.00
CA ILE A 246 -9.44 27.12 10.89
C ILE A 246 -9.14 25.63 11.15
N ILE A 247 -7.92 25.30 11.56
CA ILE A 247 -7.51 23.92 11.84
C ILE A 247 -8.35 23.32 12.96
N LEU A 248 -8.46 24.02 14.10
CA LEU A 248 -9.27 23.58 15.25
C LEU A 248 -10.74 23.43 14.88
N GLY A 249 -11.30 24.36 14.11
CA GLY A 249 -12.68 24.30 13.64
C GLY A 249 -12.94 23.05 12.80
N ASN A 250 -12.02 22.66 11.92
CA ASN A 250 -12.16 21.45 11.11
C ASN A 250 -11.95 20.16 11.92
N LEU A 251 -10.98 20.14 12.84
CA LEU A 251 -10.71 18.97 13.68
C LEU A 251 -11.86 18.67 14.64
N ARG A 252 -12.62 19.69 15.04
CA ARG A 252 -13.76 19.60 15.97
C ARG A 252 -15.13 19.61 15.26
N ASP A 253 -15.17 19.48 13.93
CA ASP A 253 -16.43 19.38 13.19
C ASP A 253 -16.96 17.92 13.25
N GLU A 254 -18.18 17.74 13.77
CA GLU A 254 -18.79 16.42 14.05
C GLU A 254 -19.40 15.74 12.80
N ARG A 255 -19.37 16.39 11.63
CA ARG A 255 -20.05 15.90 10.42
C ARG A 255 -19.28 14.76 9.77
N ASP A 256 -19.61 13.49 9.99
CA ASP A 256 -19.31 12.25 9.23
C ASP A 256 -17.95 12.14 8.46
N LYS A 257 -16.99 12.99 8.78
CA LYS A 257 -15.72 13.18 8.08
C LYS A 257 -14.65 12.87 9.10
N ARG A 258 -13.79 11.92 8.74
CA ARG A 258 -12.66 11.56 9.58
C ARG A 258 -11.49 12.46 9.21
N ASN A 259 -10.88 13.02 10.25
CA ASN A 259 -9.66 13.80 10.12
C ASN A 259 -8.47 12.86 10.27
N TYR A 260 -7.42 13.11 9.50
CA TYR A 260 -6.24 12.27 9.46
C TYR A 260 -4.97 13.10 9.34
N LEU A 261 -3.85 12.48 9.72
CA LEU A 261 -2.50 12.94 9.48
C LEU A 261 -1.82 12.06 8.43
N GLY A 262 -1.06 12.70 7.54
CA GLY A 262 -0.15 12.02 6.63
C GLY A 262 1.18 12.77 6.51
N PHE A 263 2.04 12.26 5.65
CA PHE A 263 3.39 12.78 5.46
C PHE A 263 3.71 13.05 3.99
N ILE A 264 4.43 14.14 3.74
CA ILE A 264 5.06 14.41 2.45
C ILE A 264 6.56 14.19 2.63
N LEU A 265 7.11 13.24 1.89
CA LEU A 265 8.52 12.88 1.93
C LEU A 265 9.18 13.17 0.59
N SER A 266 10.46 13.54 0.60
CA SER A 266 11.27 13.70 -0.60
C SER A 266 12.28 12.56 -0.74
N MET A 267 12.50 12.09 -1.97
CA MET A 267 13.52 11.10 -2.28
C MET A 267 14.85 11.78 -2.56
N GLN A 268 15.89 11.40 -1.83
CA GLN A 268 17.25 11.91 -1.95
C GLN A 268 18.25 10.75 -1.89
N GLN A 269 18.94 10.48 -3.00
CA GLN A 269 19.97 9.43 -3.08
C GLN A 269 19.47 8.03 -2.61
N GLY A 270 18.23 7.69 -2.96
CA GLY A 270 17.60 6.42 -2.60
C GLY A 270 17.07 6.35 -1.17
N GLN A 271 17.11 7.44 -0.40
CA GLN A 271 16.54 7.53 0.95
C GLN A 271 15.44 8.58 1.00
N LEU A 272 14.42 8.34 1.82
CA LEU A 272 13.35 9.31 2.06
C LEU A 272 13.78 10.34 3.10
N VAL A 273 13.32 11.58 2.94
CA VAL A 273 13.47 12.68 3.89
C VAL A 273 12.07 13.16 4.24
N LEU A 274 11.74 13.20 5.53
CA LEU A 274 10.46 13.75 5.98
C LEU A 274 10.51 15.28 5.93
N GLU A 275 9.75 15.86 5.00
CA GLU A 275 9.74 17.31 4.75
C GLU A 275 8.60 17.98 5.52
N GLN A 276 7.38 17.44 5.39
CA GLN A 276 6.16 18.07 5.86
C GLN A 276 5.17 17.02 6.36
N ALA A 277 4.30 17.45 7.28
CA ALA A 277 3.09 16.73 7.61
C ALA A 277 1.89 17.34 6.85
N ILE A 278 0.84 16.57 6.65
CA ILE A 278 -0.40 17.04 6.04
C ILE A 278 -1.59 16.62 6.89
N LEU A 279 -2.44 17.59 7.24
CA LEU A 279 -3.76 17.33 7.80
C LEU A 279 -4.76 17.27 6.65
N TYR A 280 -5.58 16.23 6.65
CA TYR A 280 -6.58 16.03 5.62
C TYR A 280 -7.85 15.39 6.17
N GLN A 281 -8.94 15.57 5.44
CA GLN A 281 -10.18 14.83 5.63
C GLN A 281 -10.31 13.77 4.54
N HIS A 282 -10.79 12.61 4.91
CA HIS A 282 -11.21 11.58 3.97
C HIS A 282 -12.64 11.16 4.29
N ASN A 283 -13.49 11.17 3.26
CA ASN A 283 -14.84 10.64 3.33
C ASN A 283 -14.87 9.30 2.60
N ASN A 284 -15.03 8.21 3.36
CA ASN A 284 -15.07 6.85 2.84
C ASN A 284 -16.25 6.60 1.87
N ASN A 285 -17.28 7.45 1.88
CA ASN A 285 -18.43 7.32 0.96
C ASN A 285 -18.18 7.91 -0.42
N ASP A 286 -17.26 8.88 -0.53
CA ASP A 286 -17.02 9.64 -1.77
C ASP A 286 -15.60 9.46 -2.33
N ASP A 287 -14.73 8.71 -1.64
CA ASP A 287 -13.30 8.52 -1.98
C ASP A 287 -12.59 9.85 -2.30
N ARG A 288 -12.85 10.89 -1.50
CA ARG A 288 -12.29 12.23 -1.72
C ARG A 288 -11.45 12.66 -0.54
N TYR A 289 -10.19 12.98 -0.84
CA TYR A 289 -9.29 13.67 0.08
C TYR A 289 -9.47 15.20 -0.03
N LEU A 290 -9.57 15.84 1.13
CA LEU A 290 -9.59 17.29 1.27
C LEU A 290 -8.42 17.73 2.15
N ARG A 291 -7.53 18.58 1.63
CA ARG A 291 -6.44 19.16 2.42
C ARG A 291 -7.00 20.17 3.42
N LEU A 292 -6.67 19.99 4.70
CA LEU A 292 -6.89 21.00 5.74
C LEU A 292 -5.68 21.93 5.87
N ALA A 293 -4.49 21.35 6.02
CA ALA A 293 -3.24 22.11 6.16
C ALA A 293 -2.03 21.30 5.71
N THR A 294 -1.01 21.99 5.18
CA THR A 294 0.33 21.42 5.00
C THR A 294 1.25 22.07 6.01
N ILE A 295 1.93 21.27 6.82
CA ILE A 295 2.59 21.68 8.05
C ILE A 295 4.09 21.43 7.92
N ASN A 296 4.87 22.46 8.27
CA ASN A 296 6.30 22.31 8.54
C ASN A 296 6.48 22.07 10.04
N PRO A 297 6.65 20.82 10.48
CA PRO A 297 6.79 20.51 11.91
C PRO A 297 8.04 21.16 12.48
N SER A 298 7.92 21.77 13.66
CA SER A 298 9.08 22.13 14.49
C SER A 298 9.52 20.96 15.36
N GLN A 299 8.57 20.14 15.82
CA GLN A 299 8.84 18.88 16.51
C GLN A 299 7.84 17.81 16.04
N LEU A 300 8.34 16.58 15.93
CA LEU A 300 7.54 15.40 15.67
C LEU A 300 8.17 14.23 16.42
N TYR A 301 7.43 13.59 17.29
CA TYR A 301 7.94 12.47 18.08
C TYR A 301 6.82 11.51 18.46
N LEU A 302 7.18 10.23 18.55
CA LEU A 302 6.30 9.16 19.01
C LEU A 302 6.57 8.91 20.48
N THR A 303 5.52 8.86 21.27
CA THR A 303 5.57 8.33 22.64
C THR A 303 4.79 7.02 22.69
N THR A 304 5.39 5.96 23.21
CA THR A 304 4.71 4.68 23.42
C THR A 304 4.69 4.37 24.90
N ARG A 305 3.56 3.86 25.40
CA ARG A 305 3.37 3.47 26.80
C ARG A 305 2.56 2.18 26.88
N PRO A 306 2.70 1.36 27.94
CA PRO A 306 1.78 0.26 28.18
C PRO A 306 0.37 0.81 28.44
N LEU A 307 -0.64 0.08 27.95
CA LEU A 307 -2.05 0.39 28.21
C LEU A 307 -2.36 0.24 29.71
N ASN A 308 -1.84 -0.83 30.32
CA ASN A 308 -1.92 -1.10 31.76
C ASN A 308 -0.58 -0.71 32.43
N ALA A 309 -0.59 0.40 33.15
CA ALA A 309 0.60 1.01 33.74
C ALA A 309 0.85 0.53 35.19
N ASP A 310 1.23 -0.74 35.35
CA ASP A 310 1.78 -1.24 36.61
C ASP A 310 3.28 -0.89 36.74
N GLU A 311 3.81 -0.79 37.97
CA GLU A 311 5.24 -0.48 38.22
C GLU A 311 6.26 -1.29 37.38
N PRO A 312 6.12 -2.61 37.15
CA PRO A 312 7.05 -3.36 36.29
C PRO A 312 7.05 -2.92 34.82
N ASN A 313 6.01 -2.23 34.34
CA ASN A 313 5.85 -1.88 32.93
C ASN A 313 6.30 -0.45 32.58
N LYS A 314 6.69 0.37 33.58
CA LYS A 314 7.18 1.75 33.33
C LYS A 314 8.41 1.81 32.41
N ALA A 315 9.20 0.73 32.35
CA ALA A 315 10.36 0.60 31.46
C ALA A 315 9.98 0.52 29.96
N LEU A 316 8.72 0.24 29.64
CA LEU A 316 8.19 0.21 28.26
C LEU A 316 7.82 1.60 27.73
N ASN A 317 7.90 2.64 28.56
CA ASN A 317 7.72 4.01 28.10
C ASN A 317 8.89 4.39 27.21
N SER A 318 8.59 4.81 25.99
CA SER A 318 9.59 5.32 25.06
C SER A 318 9.16 6.66 24.48
N GLU A 319 10.15 7.48 24.18
CA GLU A 319 9.99 8.68 23.38
C GLU A 319 11.01 8.62 22.26
N GLN A 320 10.53 8.80 21.02
CA GLN A 320 11.37 8.72 19.85
C GLN A 320 11.10 9.89 18.91
N PRO A 321 12.11 10.74 18.66
CA PRO A 321 11.99 11.82 17.70
C PRO A 321 11.96 11.27 16.27
N TYR A 322 11.15 11.90 15.43
CA TYR A 322 11.20 11.69 13.99
C TYR A 322 12.35 12.50 13.38
N PRO A 323 13.11 11.94 12.42
CA PRO A 323 14.23 12.61 11.79
C PRO A 323 13.75 13.66 10.77
N LEU A 324 13.21 14.78 11.26
CA LEU A 324 12.72 15.89 10.44
C LEU A 324 13.84 16.46 9.57
N LYS A 325 13.59 16.58 8.26
CA LYS A 325 14.55 17.10 7.26
C LYS A 325 15.88 16.33 7.23
N GLN A 326 15.89 15.12 7.76
CA GLN A 326 17.03 14.21 7.74
C GLN A 326 16.66 12.98 6.93
N LYS A 327 17.69 12.32 6.39
CA LYS A 327 17.50 11.06 5.67
C LYS A 327 17.09 9.98 6.66
N LEU A 328 15.99 9.30 6.33
CA LEU A 328 15.53 8.13 7.03
C LEU A 328 16.55 6.99 6.86
N PRO A 329 16.74 6.13 7.88
CA PRO A 329 17.78 5.11 7.90
C PRO A 329 17.43 3.87 7.05
N PHE A 330 16.78 4.07 5.90
CA PHE A 330 16.46 3.02 4.94
C PHE A 330 16.81 3.48 3.52
N GLN A 331 17.57 2.65 2.80
CA GLN A 331 17.93 2.89 1.40
C GLN A 331 17.15 1.96 0.48
N PHE A 332 16.24 2.53 -0.31
CA PHE A 332 15.43 1.79 -1.29
C PHE A 332 16.29 1.26 -2.44
N GLY A 333 15.90 0.09 -2.94
CA GLY A 333 16.55 -0.61 -4.04
C GLY A 333 17.01 -2.02 -3.66
N LEU A 334 17.78 -2.63 -4.56
CA LEU A 334 18.15 -4.06 -4.47
C LEU A 334 19.08 -4.41 -3.32
N LYS A 335 19.77 -3.44 -2.70
CA LYS A 335 20.69 -3.72 -1.59
C LYS A 335 19.97 -4.14 -0.30
N GLN A 336 18.75 -3.64 -0.10
CA GLN A 336 17.91 -3.93 1.07
C GLN A 336 16.72 -4.82 0.68
N TYR A 337 16.79 -5.45 -0.49
CA TYR A 337 15.76 -6.34 -1.00
C TYR A 337 15.96 -7.74 -0.44
N HIS A 338 14.90 -8.34 0.11
CA HIS A 338 14.91 -9.71 0.61
C HIS A 338 14.20 -10.64 -0.39
N PRO A 339 14.93 -11.45 -1.17
CA PRO A 339 14.32 -12.34 -2.14
C PRO A 339 13.49 -13.42 -1.43
N PRO A 340 12.24 -13.66 -1.85
CA PRO A 340 11.40 -14.73 -1.30
C PRO A 340 12.06 -16.10 -1.36
N GLU A 341 12.92 -16.35 -2.35
CA GLU A 341 13.64 -17.62 -2.51
C GLU A 341 14.65 -17.90 -1.39
N GLN A 342 15.04 -16.88 -0.63
CA GLN A 342 15.99 -16.96 0.47
C GLN A 342 15.29 -16.93 1.84
N GLN A 343 13.99 -16.65 1.87
CA GLN A 343 13.18 -16.70 3.09
C GLN A 343 12.81 -18.17 3.32
N GLN A 344 13.40 -18.80 4.35
CA GLN A 344 13.03 -20.16 4.73
C GLN A 344 11.51 -20.24 4.94
N ALA A 345 10.85 -21.20 4.29
CA ALA A 345 9.49 -21.57 4.66
C ALA A 345 9.50 -21.91 6.16
N GLU A 346 8.61 -21.29 6.94
CA GLU A 346 8.37 -21.74 8.31
C GLU A 346 8.17 -23.26 8.28
N PRO A 347 8.80 -24.02 9.20
CA PRO A 347 8.57 -25.44 9.27
C PRO A 347 7.07 -25.63 9.44
N LYS A 348 6.41 -26.24 8.45
CA LYS A 348 5.07 -26.78 8.64
C LYS A 348 5.17 -27.66 9.88
N LEU A 349 4.53 -27.24 10.96
CA LEU A 349 4.23 -28.14 12.07
C LEU A 349 3.50 -29.31 11.43
N GLU A 350 4.18 -30.44 11.27
CA GLU A 350 3.52 -31.69 10.95
C GLU A 350 2.52 -31.91 12.08
N VAL A 351 1.26 -31.64 11.80
CA VAL A 351 0.17 -32.06 12.66
C VAL A 351 0.19 -33.57 12.60
N ARG A 352 0.91 -34.17 13.56
CA ARG A 352 0.87 -35.61 13.80
C ARG A 352 -0.62 -35.97 13.95
N PRO A 353 -1.12 -36.99 13.24
CA PRO A 353 -2.46 -37.49 13.52
C PRO A 353 -2.52 -37.86 15.02
N PRO A 354 -3.60 -37.47 15.73
CA PRO A 354 -3.71 -37.74 17.16
C PRO A 354 -3.53 -39.24 17.40
N THR A 355 -2.77 -39.59 18.43
CA THR A 355 -2.59 -40.99 18.84
C THR A 355 -3.90 -41.58 19.35
N GLU A 356 -4.03 -42.91 19.30
CA GLU A 356 -5.19 -43.62 19.85
C GLU A 356 -5.46 -43.24 21.32
N GLU A 357 -4.42 -42.91 22.10
CA GLU A 357 -4.54 -42.40 23.47
C GLU A 357 -5.23 -41.03 23.53
N GLU A 358 -4.90 -40.11 22.61
CA GLU A 358 -5.52 -38.77 22.51
C GLU A 358 -6.99 -38.87 22.03
N ILE A 359 -7.28 -39.83 21.14
CA ILE A 359 -8.66 -40.14 20.70
C ILE A 359 -9.47 -40.74 21.85
N THR A 360 -8.87 -41.59 22.68
CA THR A 360 -9.55 -42.22 23.83
C THR A 360 -9.87 -41.18 24.91
N GLN A 361 -8.98 -40.22 25.16
CA GLN A 361 -9.24 -39.13 26.12
C GLN A 361 -10.34 -38.16 25.65
N LEU A 362 -10.39 -37.85 24.36
CA LEU A 362 -11.48 -37.05 23.77
C LEU A 362 -12.83 -37.77 23.88
N SER A 363 -12.84 -39.10 23.79
CA SER A 363 -14.04 -39.93 23.92
C SER A 363 -14.53 -40.04 25.37
N LEU A 364 -13.61 -40.08 26.34
CA LEU A 364 -13.92 -40.11 27.77
C LEU A 364 -14.48 -38.77 28.28
N ASN A 365 -13.97 -37.64 27.76
CA ASN A 365 -14.47 -36.31 28.12
C ASN A 365 -15.85 -35.99 27.50
N ALA A 366 -16.21 -36.62 26.37
CA ALA A 366 -17.56 -36.51 25.79
C ALA A 366 -18.60 -37.38 26.51
N GLY A 367 -18.19 -38.42 27.23
CA GLY A 367 -19.08 -39.30 27.99
C GLY A 367 -19.35 -38.86 29.45
N ALA A 368 -18.67 -37.83 29.94
CA ALA A 368 -18.80 -37.35 31.31
C ALA A 368 -19.79 -36.18 31.50
N SER A 369 -20.34 -35.61 30.42
CA SER A 369 -21.28 -34.46 30.52
C SER A 369 -22.75 -34.83 30.73
N ASP A 370 -23.12 -36.12 30.67
CA ASP A 370 -24.53 -36.55 30.69
C ASP A 370 -24.99 -37.20 32.01
N ALA A 371 -24.24 -37.04 33.11
CA ALA A 371 -24.54 -37.69 34.39
C ALA A 371 -24.62 -36.78 35.63
N GLU A 372 -24.86 -35.47 35.48
CA GLU A 372 -25.26 -34.61 36.60
C GLU A 372 -26.53 -33.83 36.27
N GLY A 373 -27.67 -34.49 36.47
CA GLY A 373 -28.99 -33.92 36.22
C GLY A 373 -30.15 -34.81 36.66
N ALA A 374 -30.02 -35.50 37.80
CA ALA A 374 -31.15 -36.13 38.48
C ALA A 374 -30.83 -36.35 39.97
N LEU A 375 -31.23 -35.38 40.81
CA LEU A 375 -32.00 -35.57 42.05
C LEU A 375 -32.34 -34.21 42.68
#